data_AF-Q1YH65-F1
#
_entry.id   AF-Q1YH65-F1
#
_cell.length_a   1.000
_cell.length_b   1.000
_cell.length_c   1.000
_cell.angle_alpha   90.00
_cell.angle_beta   90.00
_cell.angle_gamma   90.00
#
_symmetry.space_group_name_H-M   'P 1'
#
loop_
_entity.id
_entity.type
_entity.pdbx_description
1 polymer ?
#
loop_
_entity_poly.entity_id
_entity_poly.type
_entity_poly.pdbx_seq_one_letter_code
_entity_poly.pdbx_strand_id
1 'polypeptide(L)'
;MAAIRGSALGSNGRSDMLRAPLILVSATRCWRPLLPFAAALMLSTAAHAAPAADAPANDPPDCATRYHSALQTIRTGAFAAIKPARAIAFKGDGSLPDGPIFRASAKRGSAEAKALAEAAGIARNRGRASWVGSANDRWIADRIVTDLGEYVSQDASPYLCGGVAAYLDTLKSYMDRIATSPAKAAGHRAVQTAATQDSIRTALIAMGPVPTPRFAPPLRGHPLVFDLRQSKGLERSVQTVAFGPHFDPALPPLAMAETARPALETDADRLAVLDMLIDTARTNGFLAGPSAVAGTAAEPVAGARPKADAATTGAIGGERMKRPVLARLEMLQPLVVGRSAEIGDALVRSALTEAFADIEALDHLAHRPRGGYDPMLAAIAATMDAITTAHGEACDCTGANMAAANADAASANR
;
A
#
# COMPACT_ATOMS: atom_id res chain seq x y z
N MET A 1 -19.54 32.14 37.55
CA MET A 1 -20.10 30.78 37.51
C MET A 1 -19.27 29.95 36.53
N ALA A 2 -18.32 29.18 37.07
CA ALA A 2 -17.40 28.34 36.30
C ALA A 2 -17.75 26.88 36.55
N ALA A 3 -18.03 26.12 35.49
CA ALA A 3 -18.39 24.71 35.58
C ALA A 3 -17.15 23.85 35.25
N ILE A 4 -16.64 23.18 36.28
CA ILE A 4 -15.57 22.17 36.21
C ILE A 4 -16.22 20.86 35.76
N ARG A 5 -15.88 20.35 34.57
CA ARG A 5 -16.22 18.99 34.15
C ARG A 5 -15.05 18.05 34.47
N GLY A 6 -15.28 17.16 35.43
CA GLY A 6 -14.39 16.04 35.73
C GLY A 6 -14.53 14.93 34.68
N SER A 7 -13.40 14.49 34.14
CA SER A 7 -13.31 13.31 33.27
C SER A 7 -12.80 12.13 34.09
N ALA A 8 -13.62 11.09 34.17
CA ALA A 8 -13.31 9.82 34.83
C ALA A 8 -12.27 9.03 34.02
N LEU A 9 -11.20 8.63 34.69
CA LEU A 9 -10.20 7.66 34.23
C LEU A 9 -10.79 6.25 34.30
N GLY A 10 -11.13 5.67 33.15
CA GLY A 10 -11.51 4.27 33.00
C GLY A 10 -10.29 3.41 32.69
N SER A 11 -9.78 2.72 33.71
CA SER A 11 -8.79 1.64 33.63
C SER A 11 -9.47 0.37 33.12
N ASN A 12 -9.03 -0.16 31.98
CA ASN A 12 -9.23 -1.55 31.55
C ASN A 12 -7.87 -1.99 30.98
N GLY A 13 -7.10 -2.87 31.61
CA GLY A 13 -7.51 -4.24 31.93
C GLY A 13 -6.88 -5.18 30.90
N ARG A 14 -5.54 -5.21 30.87
CA ARG A 14 -4.73 -6.16 30.09
C ARG A 14 -4.83 -7.54 30.74
N SER A 15 -5.38 -8.52 30.04
CA SER A 15 -5.04 -9.94 30.17
C SER A 15 -5.79 -10.68 29.06
N ASP A 16 -5.09 -11.15 28.03
CA ASP A 16 -5.43 -12.45 27.46
C ASP A 16 -4.24 -13.06 26.73
N MET A 17 -4.03 -14.32 27.09
CA MET A 17 -2.87 -15.13 26.85
C MET A 17 -2.88 -15.74 25.44
N LEU A 18 -1.73 -15.62 24.79
CA LEU A 18 -1.01 -16.69 24.09
C LEU A 18 -1.79 -17.98 23.78
N ARG A 19 -2.31 -18.11 22.55
CA ARG A 19 -2.41 -19.39 21.84
C ARG A 19 -2.17 -19.16 20.35
N ALA A 20 -0.93 -19.38 19.91
CA ALA A 20 -0.56 -19.44 18.50
C ALA A 20 -0.71 -20.89 18.01
N PRO A 21 -1.45 -21.15 16.91
CA PRO A 21 -1.38 -22.45 16.24
C PRO A 21 -0.12 -22.54 15.39
N LEU A 22 0.66 -23.60 15.62
CA LEU A 22 1.71 -24.11 14.73
C LEU A 22 1.09 -24.44 13.37
N ILE A 23 1.35 -23.62 12.35
CA ILE A 23 1.09 -23.97 10.95
C ILE A 23 2.38 -24.58 10.40
N LEU A 24 2.33 -25.89 10.20
CA LEU A 24 3.35 -26.69 9.52
C LEU A 24 3.31 -26.34 8.03
N VAL A 25 4.21 -25.48 7.55
CA VAL A 25 4.37 -25.21 6.12
C VAL A 25 5.36 -26.23 5.55
N SER A 26 4.83 -27.24 4.88
CA SER A 26 5.58 -28.20 4.08
C SER A 26 6.32 -27.50 2.94
N ALA A 27 7.65 -27.49 3.01
CA ALA A 27 8.52 -27.02 1.95
C ALA A 27 8.61 -28.09 0.84
N THR A 28 7.86 -27.88 -0.25
CA THR A 28 8.05 -28.65 -1.49
C THR A 28 9.27 -28.12 -2.25
N ARG A 29 10.25 -29.02 -2.35
CA ARG A 29 11.44 -28.94 -3.20
C ARG A 29 11.04 -28.72 -4.65
N CYS A 30 11.55 -27.67 -5.29
CA CYS A 30 11.65 -27.61 -6.74
C CYS A 30 13.11 -27.42 -7.15
N TRP A 31 13.59 -28.45 -7.86
CA TRP A 31 14.84 -28.52 -8.59
C TRP A 31 15.13 -27.27 -9.43
N ARG A 32 16.39 -26.83 -9.39
CA ARG A 32 17.01 -26.04 -10.45
C ARG A 32 18.09 -26.89 -11.13
N PRO A 33 18.09 -27.00 -12.47
CA PRO A 33 19.14 -27.71 -13.19
C PRO A 33 20.43 -26.88 -13.23
N LEU A 34 21.53 -27.61 -13.11
CA LEU A 34 22.91 -27.17 -13.27
C LEU A 34 23.15 -26.69 -14.71
N LEU A 35 23.75 -25.51 -14.85
CA LEU A 35 24.43 -25.07 -16.07
C LEU A 35 25.95 -24.98 -15.79
N PRO A 36 26.80 -25.32 -16.77
CA PRO A 36 28.21 -25.61 -16.55
C PRO A 36 29.05 -24.35 -16.36
N PHE A 37 29.97 -24.43 -15.41
CA PHE A 37 31.07 -23.52 -15.21
C PHE A 37 31.94 -23.43 -16.47
N ALA A 38 31.98 -22.25 -17.09
CA ALA A 38 33.05 -21.89 -18.01
C ALA A 38 34.32 -21.61 -17.18
N ALA A 39 35.31 -22.49 -17.32
CA ALA A 39 36.64 -22.34 -16.76
C ALA A 39 37.33 -21.12 -17.39
N ALA A 40 37.45 -20.04 -16.62
CA ALA A 40 38.32 -18.92 -16.95
C ALA A 40 39.74 -19.22 -16.43
N LEU A 41 40.68 -19.26 -17.37
CA LEU A 41 42.11 -19.46 -17.20
C LEU A 41 42.69 -18.37 -16.27
N MET A 42 43.09 -18.74 -15.06
CA MET A 42 43.83 -17.88 -14.13
C MET A 42 45.29 -17.77 -14.59
N LEU A 43 45.62 -16.71 -15.35
CA LEU A 43 47.01 -16.27 -15.52
C LEU A 43 47.48 -15.63 -14.20
N SER A 44 48.25 -16.40 -13.42
CA SER A 44 49.02 -15.87 -12.28
C SER A 44 50.13 -14.97 -12.81
N THR A 45 49.88 -13.67 -12.81
CA THR A 45 50.95 -12.67 -12.89
C THR A 45 51.51 -12.49 -11.49
N ALA A 46 52.76 -12.93 -11.30
CA ALA A 46 53.52 -12.66 -10.08
C ALA A 46 53.82 -11.15 -10.03
N ALA A 47 52.92 -10.39 -9.41
CA ALA A 47 53.14 -9.00 -9.08
C ALA A 47 54.33 -8.93 -8.11
N HIS A 48 55.40 -8.29 -8.56
CA HIS A 48 56.52 -7.91 -7.70
C HIS A 48 55.95 -6.98 -6.62
N ALA A 49 55.87 -7.48 -5.38
CA ALA A 49 55.53 -6.67 -4.23
C ALA A 49 56.62 -5.60 -4.08
N ALA A 50 56.29 -4.37 -4.48
CA ALA A 50 57.07 -3.21 -4.09
C ALA A 50 57.15 -3.19 -2.55
N PRO A 51 58.30 -2.81 -1.96
CA PRO A 51 58.40 -2.65 -0.52
C PRO A 51 57.26 -1.75 -0.06
N ALA A 52 56.50 -2.21 0.94
CA ALA A 52 55.44 -1.42 1.55
C ALA A 52 56.09 -0.11 2.02
N ALA A 53 55.84 0.97 1.29
CA ALA A 53 56.20 2.29 1.77
C ALA A 53 55.52 2.46 3.12
N ASP A 54 56.30 2.77 4.16
CA ASP A 54 55.79 3.02 5.51
C ASP A 54 54.61 3.98 5.39
N ALA A 55 53.40 3.44 5.56
CA ALA A 55 52.20 4.26 5.58
C ALA A 55 52.39 5.22 6.75
N PRO A 56 52.32 6.54 6.54
CA PRO A 56 52.53 7.50 7.61
C PRO A 56 51.59 7.12 8.75
N ALA A 57 52.14 6.97 9.96
CA ALA A 57 51.37 6.70 11.15
C ALA A 57 50.27 7.76 11.23
N ASN A 58 49.02 7.34 11.00
CA ASN A 58 47.90 8.26 10.98
C ASN A 58 47.72 8.87 12.37
N ASP A 59 48.17 10.11 12.56
CA ASP A 59 47.97 10.85 13.80
C ASP A 59 46.46 11.03 14.03
N PRO A 60 45.91 10.64 15.20
CA PRO A 60 44.49 10.82 15.53
C PRO A 60 43.90 12.22 15.25
N PRO A 61 44.59 13.35 15.54
CA PRO A 61 44.08 14.68 15.20
C PRO A 61 43.93 14.93 13.68
N ASP A 62 44.72 14.26 12.84
CA ASP A 62 44.63 14.39 11.38
C ASP A 62 43.42 13.64 10.83
N CYS A 63 43.03 12.52 11.43
CA CYS A 63 41.83 11.78 11.06
C CYS A 63 40.55 12.57 11.41
N ALA A 64 40.50 13.17 12.60
CA ALA A 64 39.41 14.06 12.99
C ALA A 64 39.28 15.29 12.06
N THR A 65 40.40 15.89 11.66
CA THR A 65 40.42 17.04 10.74
C THR A 65 39.93 16.66 9.34
N ARG A 66 40.37 15.51 8.80
CA ARG A 66 39.88 14.96 7.53
C ARG A 66 38.38 14.69 7.57
N TYR A 67 37.92 14.04 8.64
CA TYR A 67 36.50 13.72 8.79
C TYR A 67 35.64 14.97 8.90
N HIS A 68 36.08 15.97 9.69
CA HIS A 68 35.42 17.26 9.78
C HIS A 68 35.30 17.96 8.40
N SER A 69 36.38 17.97 7.61
CA SER A 69 36.35 18.51 6.23
C SER A 69 35.33 17.78 5.34
N ALA A 70 35.25 16.46 5.45
CA ALA A 70 34.25 15.66 4.75
C ALA A 70 32.81 16.00 5.20
N LEU A 71 32.58 16.22 6.51
CA LEU A 71 31.28 16.66 7.03
C LEU A 71 30.85 18.01 6.46
N GLN A 72 31.77 18.98 6.31
CA GLN A 72 31.45 20.27 5.67
C GLN A 72 31.04 20.09 4.20
N THR A 73 31.67 19.16 3.49
CA THR A 73 31.29 18.80 2.11
C THR A 73 29.88 18.20 2.07
N ILE A 74 29.58 17.25 2.96
CA ILE A 74 28.26 16.62 3.10
C ILE A 74 27.19 17.67 3.42
N ARG A 75 27.50 18.62 4.31
CA ARG A 75 26.61 19.73 4.69
C ARG A 75 26.17 20.55 3.47
N THR A 76 27.10 20.92 2.60
CA THR A 76 26.82 21.69 1.38
C THR A 76 26.24 20.86 0.23
N GLY A 77 26.39 19.54 0.27
CA GLY A 77 25.91 18.60 -0.75
C GLY A 77 24.65 17.85 -0.31
N ALA A 78 24.83 16.63 0.19
CA ALA A 78 23.74 15.70 0.51
C ALA A 78 22.74 16.26 1.51
N PHE A 79 23.20 16.89 2.61
CA PHE A 79 22.30 17.46 3.62
C PHE A 79 21.51 18.65 3.08
N ALA A 80 22.14 19.53 2.28
CA ALA A 80 21.47 20.67 1.64
C ALA A 80 20.32 20.24 0.71
N ALA A 81 20.38 19.03 0.14
CA ALA A 81 19.33 18.46 -0.71
C ALA A 81 18.04 18.10 0.05
N ILE A 82 18.07 17.98 1.38
CA ILE A 82 16.89 17.66 2.20
C ILE A 82 15.83 18.77 2.09
N LYS A 83 16.24 20.05 2.08
CA LYS A 83 15.32 21.19 2.04
C LYS A 83 14.44 21.22 0.77
N PRO A 84 14.99 21.16 -0.46
CA PRO A 84 14.17 21.09 -1.66
C PRO A 84 13.38 19.77 -1.74
N ALA A 85 13.95 18.65 -1.28
CA ALA A 85 13.25 17.37 -1.24
C ALA A 85 12.01 17.40 -0.31
N ARG A 86 12.11 18.06 0.84
CA ARG A 86 10.99 18.34 1.74
C ARG A 86 9.92 19.14 1.02
N ALA A 87 10.26 20.22 0.33
CA ALA A 87 9.28 21.02 -0.41
C ALA A 87 8.50 20.18 -1.44
N ILE A 88 9.17 19.23 -2.12
CA ILE A 88 8.53 18.29 -3.03
C ILE A 88 7.61 17.31 -2.28
N ALA A 89 8.03 16.75 -1.15
CA ALA A 89 7.22 15.81 -0.35
C ALA A 89 5.90 16.43 0.16
N PHE A 90 5.90 17.73 0.45
CA PHE A 90 4.70 18.49 0.83
C PHE A 90 3.82 18.86 -0.37
N LYS A 91 4.37 18.87 -1.59
CA LYS A 91 3.63 19.18 -2.81
C LYS A 91 2.79 17.97 -3.19
N GLY A 92 1.54 17.95 -2.74
CA GLY A 92 0.56 16.96 -3.17
C GLY A 92 0.23 17.10 -4.64
N ASP A 93 -0.41 16.08 -5.20
CA ASP A 93 -0.90 16.08 -6.56
C ASP A 93 -2.24 16.84 -6.63
N GLY A 94 -2.21 18.03 -7.23
CA GLY A 94 -3.41 18.85 -7.41
C GLY A 94 -4.47 18.23 -8.32
N SER A 95 -4.11 17.19 -9.10
CA SER A 95 -5.06 16.49 -9.98
C SER A 95 -5.89 15.44 -9.26
N LEU A 96 -5.51 15.06 -8.03
CA LEU A 96 -6.24 14.08 -7.22
C LEU A 96 -7.43 14.73 -6.48
N PRO A 97 -8.54 13.98 -6.30
CA PRO A 97 -9.67 14.45 -5.52
C PRO A 97 -9.29 14.68 -4.04
N ASP A 98 -10.10 15.48 -3.32
CA ASP A 98 -9.90 15.85 -1.90
C ASP A 98 -10.17 14.74 -0.88
N GLY A 99 -10.03 13.49 -1.31
CA GLY A 99 -10.38 12.31 -0.56
C GLY A 99 -10.97 11.24 -1.49
N PRO A 100 -11.42 10.12 -0.91
CA PRO A 100 -12.05 9.07 -1.69
C PRO A 100 -13.41 9.51 -2.25
N ILE A 101 -13.66 9.22 -3.53
CA ILE A 101 -14.89 9.43 -4.28
C ILE A 101 -16.00 8.56 -3.69
N PHE A 102 -15.68 7.30 -3.38
CA PHE A 102 -16.59 6.32 -2.79
C PHE A 102 -16.16 5.97 -1.37
N ARG A 103 -17.14 5.80 -0.48
CA ARG A 103 -16.89 5.36 0.89
C ARG A 103 -17.20 3.87 1.00
N ALA A 104 -16.19 3.08 1.34
CA ALA A 104 -16.39 1.67 1.69
C ALA A 104 -17.33 1.56 2.91
N SER A 105 -18.35 0.72 2.78
CA SER A 105 -19.48 0.65 3.71
C SER A 105 -19.42 -0.56 4.65
N ALA A 106 -18.63 -1.59 4.32
CA ALA A 106 -18.66 -2.87 5.03
C ALA A 106 -17.70 -2.95 6.22
N LYS A 107 -18.04 -3.82 7.19
CA LYS A 107 -17.08 -4.30 8.18
C LYS A 107 -16.07 -5.18 7.46
N ARG A 108 -14.79 -4.77 7.48
CA ARG A 108 -13.69 -5.45 6.80
C ARG A 108 -12.82 -6.24 7.77
N GLY A 109 -12.10 -7.23 7.24
CA GLY A 109 -11.08 -7.93 8.01
C GLY A 109 -9.96 -6.98 8.47
N SER A 110 -9.21 -7.32 9.51
CA SER A 110 -8.16 -6.43 10.04
C SER A 110 -7.07 -6.08 9.02
N ALA A 111 -6.77 -6.98 8.08
CA ALA A 111 -5.79 -6.74 7.02
C ALA A 111 -6.34 -5.77 5.95
N GLU A 112 -7.57 -6.01 5.47
CA GLU A 112 -8.27 -5.14 4.54
C GLU A 112 -8.48 -3.74 5.12
N ALA A 113 -8.88 -3.64 6.38
CA ALA A 113 -9.06 -2.35 7.05
C ALA A 113 -7.76 -1.53 7.09
N LYS A 114 -6.59 -2.18 7.25
CA LYS A 114 -5.28 -1.51 7.19
C LYS A 114 -4.94 -1.05 5.76
N ALA A 115 -5.20 -1.87 4.75
CA ALA A 115 -4.99 -1.52 3.36
C ALA A 115 -5.89 -0.34 2.93
N LEU A 116 -7.18 -0.38 3.29
CA LEU A 116 -8.12 0.71 3.05
C LEU A 116 -7.75 1.98 3.81
N ALA A 117 -7.31 1.88 5.06
CA ALA A 117 -6.85 3.04 5.83
C ALA A 117 -5.63 3.70 5.17
N GLU A 118 -4.71 2.92 4.62
CA GLU A 118 -3.58 3.43 3.84
C GLU A 118 -4.02 4.08 2.54
N ALA A 119 -4.88 3.43 1.75
CA ALA A 119 -5.42 3.99 0.51
C ALA A 119 -6.17 5.31 0.76
N ALA A 120 -7.02 5.36 1.79
CA ALA A 120 -7.70 6.59 2.21
C ALA A 120 -6.73 7.66 2.71
N GLY A 121 -5.63 7.26 3.37
CA GLY A 121 -4.53 8.15 3.73
C GLY A 121 -3.89 8.79 2.51
N ILE A 122 -3.58 8.00 1.48
CA ILE A 122 -3.03 8.47 0.20
C ILE A 122 -4.01 9.43 -0.49
N ALA A 123 -5.29 9.07 -0.55
CA ALA A 123 -6.34 9.90 -1.17
C ALA A 123 -6.46 11.27 -0.47
N ARG A 124 -6.64 11.30 0.86
CA ARG A 124 -6.73 12.55 1.65
C ARG A 124 -5.46 13.41 1.55
N ASN A 125 -4.32 12.75 1.45
CA ASN A 125 -3.04 13.43 1.30
C ASN A 125 -2.75 13.82 -0.13
N ARG A 126 -3.62 13.54 -1.10
CA ARG A 126 -3.39 13.76 -2.53
C ARG A 126 -2.02 13.23 -2.96
N GLY A 127 -1.67 12.02 -2.53
CA GLY A 127 -0.38 11.39 -2.85
C GLY A 127 0.84 12.00 -2.13
N ARG A 128 0.69 13.00 -1.26
CA ARG A 128 1.77 13.43 -0.36
C ARG A 128 2.25 12.26 0.48
N ALA A 129 3.47 12.38 0.95
CA ALA A 129 4.07 11.40 1.83
C ALA A 129 3.22 11.11 3.07
N SER A 130 3.17 9.85 3.49
CA SER A 130 2.32 9.39 4.59
C SER A 130 2.60 10.12 5.91
N TRP A 131 3.87 10.39 6.21
CA TRP A 131 4.28 11.05 7.46
C TRP A 131 3.81 12.50 7.55
N VAL A 132 3.55 13.18 6.43
CA VAL A 132 3.06 14.57 6.41
C VAL A 132 1.66 14.68 7.06
N GLY A 133 0.86 13.61 6.96
CA GLY A 133 -0.49 13.57 7.55
C GLY A 133 -0.52 13.43 9.08
N SER A 134 0.60 13.06 9.72
CA SER A 134 0.69 12.78 11.15
C SER A 134 1.54 13.85 11.85
N ALA A 135 1.03 14.46 12.92
CA ALA A 135 1.80 15.43 13.70
C ALA A 135 3.04 14.80 14.35
N ASN A 136 2.90 13.57 14.85
CA ASN A 136 4.00 12.81 15.44
C ASN A 136 5.07 12.48 14.39
N ASP A 137 4.67 12.03 13.20
CA ASP A 137 5.64 11.59 12.19
C ASP A 137 6.37 12.79 11.57
N ARG A 138 5.68 13.93 11.44
CA ARG A 138 6.32 15.23 11.11
C ARG A 138 7.37 15.63 12.14
N TRP A 139 7.05 15.51 13.43
CA TRP A 139 8.01 15.80 14.49
C TRP A 139 9.22 14.88 14.43
N ILE A 140 9.03 13.57 14.19
CA ILE A 140 10.14 12.61 14.01
C ILE A 140 11.00 13.03 12.82
N ALA A 141 10.40 13.35 11.68
CA ALA A 141 11.13 13.78 10.49
C ALA A 141 11.92 15.08 10.74
N ASP A 142 11.32 16.07 11.39
CA ASP A 142 11.98 17.32 11.77
C ASP A 142 13.13 17.09 12.76
N ARG A 143 12.95 16.15 13.70
CA ARG A 143 13.99 15.77 14.66
C ARG A 143 15.19 15.13 13.98
N ILE A 144 14.97 14.19 13.06
CA ILE A 144 16.06 13.56 12.28
C ILE A 144 16.85 14.61 11.50
N VAL A 145 16.17 15.56 10.83
CA VAL A 145 16.85 16.63 10.08
C VAL A 145 17.64 17.56 10.99
N THR A 146 17.10 17.88 12.16
CA THR A 146 17.78 18.72 13.17
C THR A 146 19.05 18.02 13.67
N ASP A 147 18.93 16.75 14.08
CA ASP A 147 20.03 15.95 14.60
C ASP A 147 21.13 15.77 13.54
N LEU A 148 20.77 15.49 12.29
CA LEU A 148 21.73 15.45 11.18
C LEU A 148 22.39 16.80 10.94
N GLY A 149 21.64 17.90 11.02
CA GLY A 149 22.14 19.25 10.83
C GLY A 149 23.13 19.67 11.91
N GLU A 150 22.83 19.35 13.16
CA GLU A 150 23.74 19.53 14.30
C GLU A 150 25.01 18.68 14.11
N TYR A 151 24.86 17.41 13.74
CA TYR A 151 25.97 16.49 13.52
C TYR A 151 26.94 16.96 12.42
N VAL A 152 26.45 17.31 11.23
CA VAL A 152 27.31 17.76 10.12
C VAL A 152 27.87 19.17 10.31
N SER A 153 27.43 19.88 11.36
CA SER A 153 27.92 21.23 11.71
C SER A 153 28.81 21.25 12.95
N GLN A 154 29.15 20.08 13.51
CA GLN A 154 30.05 19.98 14.66
C GLN A 154 31.43 20.54 14.33
N ASP A 155 32.04 21.22 15.29
CA ASP A 155 33.44 21.65 15.19
C ASP A 155 34.37 20.42 15.19
N ALA A 156 35.56 20.59 14.62
CA ALA A 156 36.59 19.55 14.66
C ALA A 156 36.91 19.20 16.12
N SER A 157 36.76 17.92 16.48
CA SER A 157 37.10 17.41 17.80
C SER A 157 37.77 16.04 17.69
N PRO A 158 38.67 15.67 18.62
CA PRO A 158 39.31 14.37 18.60
C PRO A 158 38.32 13.20 18.80
N TYR A 159 37.09 13.47 19.22
CA TYR A 159 36.05 12.47 19.47
C TYR A 159 35.07 12.29 18.30
N LEU A 160 35.23 13.05 17.20
CA LEU A 160 34.29 13.07 16.07
C LEU A 160 34.13 11.70 15.39
N CYS A 161 35.18 10.87 15.40
CA CYS A 161 35.14 9.52 14.83
C CYS A 161 34.44 8.48 15.72
N GLY A 162 34.07 8.83 16.97
CA GLY A 162 33.50 7.89 17.94
C GLY A 162 31.99 7.72 17.82
N GLY A 163 31.50 6.48 17.89
CA GLY A 163 30.06 6.19 18.04
C GLY A 163 29.17 6.48 16.82
N VAL A 164 29.75 6.84 15.66
CA VAL A 164 29.03 7.22 14.44
C VAL A 164 28.03 6.15 14.00
N ALA A 165 28.44 4.88 13.96
CA ALA A 165 27.58 3.78 13.56
C ALA A 165 26.32 3.66 14.45
N ALA A 166 26.49 3.68 15.77
CA ALA A 166 25.39 3.58 16.73
C ALA A 166 24.42 4.78 16.64
N TYR A 167 24.96 5.97 16.40
CA TYR A 167 24.17 7.17 16.16
C TYR A 167 23.32 7.06 14.89
N LEU A 168 23.94 6.68 13.76
CA LEU A 168 23.23 6.52 12.49
C LEU A 168 22.19 5.39 12.54
N ASP A 169 22.46 4.30 13.25
CA ASP A 169 21.48 3.22 13.45
C ASP A 169 20.27 3.69 14.25
N THR A 170 20.47 4.57 15.23
CA THR A 170 19.37 5.20 15.97
C THR A 170 18.51 6.06 15.04
N LEU A 171 19.12 6.89 14.19
CA LEU A 171 18.39 7.71 13.22
C LEU A 171 17.65 6.87 12.17
N LYS A 172 18.27 5.80 11.66
CA LYS A 172 17.62 4.83 10.76
C LYS A 172 16.40 4.22 11.41
N SER A 173 16.48 3.84 12.69
CA SER A 173 15.32 3.29 13.42
C SER A 173 14.15 4.28 13.52
N TYR A 174 14.43 5.59 13.67
CA TYR A 174 13.39 6.62 13.65
C TYR A 174 12.82 6.83 12.25
N MET A 175 13.67 6.80 11.22
CA MET A 175 13.25 6.86 9.83
C MET A 175 12.34 5.68 9.47
N ASP A 176 12.68 4.45 9.89
CA ASP A 176 11.90 3.24 9.62
C ASP A 176 10.50 3.27 10.26
N ARG A 177 10.33 4.01 11.36
CA ARG A 177 9.02 4.19 12.01
C ARG A 177 8.06 5.04 11.17
N ILE A 178 8.59 5.98 10.39
CA ILE A 178 7.79 6.89 9.55
C ILE A 178 7.76 6.49 8.08
N ALA A 179 8.74 5.71 7.64
CA ALA A 179 8.78 5.11 6.31
C ALA A 179 7.74 3.97 6.22
N THR A 180 7.07 3.87 5.07
CA THR A 180 6.33 2.64 4.76
C THR A 180 7.26 1.71 4.02
N SER A 181 7.50 0.51 4.57
CA SER A 181 8.35 -0.46 3.88
C SER A 181 7.72 -0.90 2.55
N PRO A 182 8.52 -1.11 1.49
CA PRO A 182 8.03 -1.62 0.21
C PRO A 182 7.27 -2.95 0.34
N ALA A 183 7.71 -3.82 1.23
CA ALA A 183 7.05 -5.09 1.52
C ALA A 183 5.64 -4.89 2.10
N LYS A 184 5.45 -3.91 3.00
CA LYS A 184 4.14 -3.57 3.55
C LYS A 184 3.22 -3.00 2.47
N ALA A 185 3.73 -2.12 1.61
CA ALA A 185 2.97 -1.57 0.48
C ALA A 185 2.52 -2.67 -0.49
N ALA A 186 3.42 -3.61 -0.84
CA ALA A 186 3.09 -4.77 -1.68
C ALA A 186 2.04 -5.69 -1.02
N GLY A 187 2.18 -5.95 0.29
CA GLY A 187 1.20 -6.73 1.04
C GLY A 187 -0.18 -6.08 1.07
N HIS A 188 -0.27 -4.77 1.31
CA HIS A 188 -1.54 -4.05 1.26
C HIS A 188 -2.17 -4.05 -0.13
N ARG A 189 -1.36 -3.90 -1.19
CA ARG A 189 -1.87 -4.03 -2.57
C ARG A 189 -2.43 -5.43 -2.83
N ALA A 190 -1.72 -6.49 -2.44
CA ALA A 190 -2.19 -7.85 -2.65
C ALA A 190 -3.52 -8.14 -1.91
N VAL A 191 -3.63 -7.70 -0.66
CA VAL A 191 -4.88 -7.80 0.12
C VAL A 191 -6.01 -7.03 -0.56
N GLN A 192 -5.75 -5.80 -1.00
CA GLN A 192 -6.76 -4.98 -1.66
C GLN A 192 -7.17 -5.57 -3.02
N THR A 193 -6.25 -6.15 -3.80
CA THR A 193 -6.57 -6.84 -5.06
C THR A 193 -7.56 -7.97 -4.82
N ALA A 194 -7.33 -8.82 -3.82
CA ALA A 194 -8.24 -9.92 -3.47
C ALA A 194 -9.62 -9.39 -3.04
N ALA A 195 -9.65 -8.38 -2.16
CA ALA A 195 -10.90 -7.77 -1.71
C ALA A 195 -11.68 -7.14 -2.88
N THR A 196 -10.97 -6.49 -3.81
CA THR A 196 -11.56 -5.89 -5.02
C THR A 196 -12.19 -6.96 -5.91
N GLN A 197 -11.52 -8.09 -6.12
CA GLN A 197 -12.07 -9.22 -6.89
C GLN A 197 -13.35 -9.78 -6.24
N ASP A 198 -13.38 -9.88 -4.90
CA ASP A 198 -14.55 -10.34 -4.16
C ASP A 198 -15.73 -9.37 -4.26
N SER A 199 -15.47 -8.06 -4.19
CA SER A 199 -16.48 -7.02 -4.36
C SER A 199 -17.03 -6.98 -5.78
N ILE A 200 -16.17 -7.14 -6.80
CA ILE A 200 -16.60 -7.25 -8.22
C ILE A 200 -17.51 -8.46 -8.40
N ARG A 201 -17.12 -9.63 -7.88
CA ARG A 201 -17.94 -10.84 -7.93
C ARG A 201 -19.29 -10.64 -7.24
N THR A 202 -19.30 -9.97 -6.08
CA THR A 202 -20.53 -9.66 -5.34
C THR A 202 -21.44 -8.74 -6.15
N ALA A 203 -20.90 -7.72 -6.81
CA ALA A 203 -21.64 -6.83 -7.69
C ALA A 203 -22.23 -7.59 -8.90
N LEU A 204 -21.46 -8.48 -9.52
CA LEU A 204 -21.95 -9.31 -10.63
C LEU A 204 -23.05 -10.27 -10.21
N ILE A 205 -22.96 -10.87 -9.02
CA ILE A 205 -24.02 -11.72 -8.47
C ILE A 205 -25.29 -10.89 -8.20
N ALA A 206 -25.16 -9.68 -7.64
CA ALA A 206 -26.29 -8.80 -7.38
C ALA A 206 -27.00 -8.36 -8.66
N MET A 207 -26.27 -8.20 -9.77
CA MET A 207 -26.81 -7.89 -11.10
C MET A 207 -27.25 -9.14 -11.88
N GLY A 208 -27.01 -10.33 -11.35
CA GLY A 208 -27.39 -11.57 -12.01
C GLY A 208 -28.91 -11.71 -12.09
N PRO A 209 -29.44 -12.48 -13.07
CA PRO A 209 -30.85 -12.78 -13.11
C PRO A 209 -31.27 -13.43 -11.80
N VAL A 210 -32.37 -12.93 -11.22
CA VAL A 210 -32.96 -13.54 -10.02
C VAL A 210 -33.22 -15.01 -10.35
N PRO A 211 -32.66 -15.97 -9.58
CA PRO A 211 -32.86 -17.37 -9.86
C PRO A 211 -34.37 -17.62 -9.89
N THR A 212 -34.86 -18.11 -11.03
CA THR A 212 -36.26 -18.51 -11.13
C THR A 212 -36.53 -19.50 -10.01
N PRO A 213 -37.62 -19.32 -9.22
CA PRO A 213 -37.93 -20.24 -8.14
C PRO A 213 -38.01 -21.63 -8.76
N ARG A 214 -36.99 -22.46 -8.53
CA ARG A 214 -37.05 -23.88 -8.85
C ARG A 214 -38.25 -24.39 -8.08
N PHE A 215 -39.24 -24.90 -8.82
CA PHE A 215 -40.52 -25.40 -8.33
C PHE A 215 -40.42 -25.77 -6.85
N ALA A 216 -41.17 -25.06 -6.00
CA ALA A 216 -41.36 -25.47 -4.61
C ALA A 216 -41.62 -26.98 -4.65
N PRO A 217 -40.84 -27.81 -3.91
CA PRO A 217 -41.03 -29.25 -3.93
C PRO A 217 -42.53 -29.52 -3.80
N PRO A 218 -43.13 -30.34 -4.68
CA PRO A 218 -44.56 -30.60 -4.64
C PRO A 218 -44.88 -30.94 -3.19
N LEU A 219 -45.74 -30.11 -2.57
CA LEU A 219 -46.08 -30.14 -1.16
C LEU A 219 -46.09 -31.59 -0.70
N ARG A 220 -45.03 -32.05 -0.03
CA ARG A 220 -45.06 -33.37 0.60
C ARG A 220 -46.22 -33.23 1.58
N GLY A 221 -47.27 -34.01 1.36
CA GLY A 221 -48.62 -33.88 1.95
C GLY A 221 -48.69 -34.04 3.46
N HIS A 222 -47.76 -33.43 4.19
CA HIS A 222 -47.86 -33.23 5.62
C HIS A 222 -48.85 -32.09 5.84
N PRO A 223 -49.95 -32.34 6.56
CA PRO A 223 -50.76 -31.26 7.08
C PRO A 223 -49.84 -30.42 7.97
N LEU A 224 -49.41 -29.27 7.46
CA LEU A 224 -48.81 -28.24 8.30
C LEU A 224 -49.95 -27.71 9.16
N VAL A 225 -50.20 -28.41 10.27
CA VAL A 225 -50.87 -27.84 11.43
C VAL A 225 -49.91 -26.75 11.93
N PHE A 226 -50.05 -25.56 11.35
CA PHE A 226 -49.52 -24.36 11.93
C PHE A 226 -50.35 -24.09 13.18
N ASP A 227 -50.02 -24.80 14.26
CA ASP A 227 -50.17 -24.25 15.59
C ASP A 227 -49.24 -23.04 15.62
N LEU A 228 -49.80 -21.89 15.21
CA LEU A 228 -49.25 -20.57 15.49
C LEU A 228 -49.22 -20.47 17.01
N ARG A 229 -48.15 -21.01 17.62
CA ARG A 229 -47.83 -20.84 19.03
C ARG A 229 -47.95 -19.36 19.32
N GLN A 230 -48.96 -19.01 20.12
CA GLN A 230 -49.06 -17.70 20.73
C GLN A 230 -47.72 -17.37 21.38
N SER A 231 -47.15 -16.24 20.99
CA SER A 231 -45.94 -15.66 21.57
C SER A 231 -46.15 -15.36 23.06
N LYS A 232 -45.97 -16.38 23.90
CA LYS A 232 -45.77 -16.21 25.35
C LYS A 232 -44.35 -16.63 25.69
N GLY A 233 -43.57 -15.69 26.19
CA GLY A 233 -42.32 -15.96 26.89
C GLY A 233 -41.07 -15.48 26.15
N LEU A 234 -40.67 -14.25 26.46
CA LEU A 234 -39.40 -13.66 26.09
C LEU A 234 -38.28 -14.23 26.98
N GLU A 235 -37.97 -15.53 26.89
CA GLU A 235 -36.76 -16.10 27.52
C GLU A 235 -35.80 -16.59 26.42
N ARG A 236 -34.76 -15.77 26.20
CA ARG A 236 -33.68 -16.03 25.26
C ARG A 236 -32.81 -17.18 25.76
N SER A 237 -33.11 -18.41 25.35
CA SER A 237 -32.08 -19.44 25.14
C SER A 237 -31.70 -19.44 23.66
N VAL A 238 -30.53 -18.88 23.36
CA VAL A 238 -29.96 -18.82 22.01
C VAL A 238 -29.42 -20.21 21.62
N GLN A 239 -30.32 -21.08 21.18
CA GLN A 239 -30.01 -22.20 20.29
C GLN A 239 -31.02 -22.15 19.15
N THR A 240 -30.85 -21.18 18.25
CA THR A 240 -31.47 -21.21 16.93
C THR A 240 -30.83 -22.34 16.12
N VAL A 241 -31.34 -23.55 16.30
CA VAL A 241 -31.21 -24.61 15.31
C VAL A 241 -32.07 -24.17 14.14
N ALA A 242 -31.45 -23.51 13.16
CA ALA A 242 -32.10 -23.15 11.92
C ALA A 242 -32.48 -24.45 11.19
N PHE A 243 -33.75 -24.85 11.27
CA PHE A 243 -34.33 -25.85 10.40
C PHE A 243 -34.46 -25.26 8.98
N GLY A 244 -33.32 -25.11 8.31
CA GLY A 244 -33.28 -24.99 6.86
C GLY A 244 -33.61 -26.34 6.23
N PRO A 245 -34.11 -26.37 4.98
CA PRO A 245 -34.30 -27.63 4.26
C PRO A 245 -33.00 -28.45 4.30
N HIS A 246 -33.13 -29.75 4.55
CA HIS A 246 -32.00 -30.67 4.60
C HIS A 246 -31.23 -30.57 3.28
N PHE A 247 -30.03 -29.98 3.31
CA PHE A 247 -29.17 -29.91 2.13
C PHE A 247 -28.81 -31.35 1.78
N ASP A 248 -29.23 -31.81 0.60
CA ASP A 248 -28.86 -33.13 0.11
C ASP A 248 -27.34 -33.17 -0.07
N PRO A 249 -26.60 -33.94 0.75
CA PRO A 249 -25.15 -34.01 0.66
C PRO A 249 -24.67 -34.67 -0.64
N ALA A 250 -25.58 -35.28 -1.42
CA ALA A 250 -25.29 -35.86 -2.73
C ALA A 250 -25.49 -34.87 -3.89
N LEU A 251 -26.03 -33.66 -3.66
CA LEU A 251 -26.00 -32.62 -4.68
C LEU A 251 -24.54 -32.21 -4.89
N PRO A 252 -24.00 -32.30 -6.12
CA PRO A 252 -22.68 -31.75 -6.40
C PRO A 252 -22.70 -30.29 -5.95
N PRO A 253 -21.64 -29.80 -5.27
CA PRO A 253 -21.57 -28.40 -4.86
C PRO A 253 -21.92 -27.57 -6.08
N LEU A 254 -22.93 -26.69 -5.96
CA LEU A 254 -23.33 -25.83 -7.07
C LEU A 254 -22.05 -25.22 -7.58
N ALA A 255 -21.63 -25.64 -8.78
CA ALA A 255 -20.50 -25.06 -9.46
C ALA A 255 -20.97 -23.66 -9.80
N MET A 256 -20.83 -22.74 -8.85
CA MET A 256 -20.81 -21.33 -9.13
C MET A 256 -19.72 -21.24 -10.17
N ALA A 257 -20.12 -21.07 -11.43
CA ALA A 257 -19.20 -21.01 -12.55
C ALA A 257 -18.08 -20.11 -12.10
N GLU A 258 -16.90 -20.69 -11.89
CA GLU A 258 -15.79 -20.01 -11.24
C GLU A 258 -15.38 -18.92 -12.22
N THR A 259 -16.00 -17.76 -12.03
CA THR A 259 -15.93 -16.69 -13.01
C THR A 259 -14.48 -16.27 -12.93
N ALA A 260 -13.77 -16.39 -14.06
CA ALA A 260 -12.35 -16.11 -14.11
C ALA A 260 -12.10 -14.77 -13.40
N ARG A 261 -11.25 -14.78 -12.38
CA ARG A 261 -11.00 -13.58 -11.59
C ARG A 261 -10.43 -12.50 -12.53
N PRO A 262 -11.04 -11.32 -12.60
CA PRO A 262 -10.56 -10.30 -13.51
C PRO A 262 -9.15 -9.87 -13.13
N ALA A 263 -8.33 -9.59 -14.15
CA ALA A 263 -7.05 -8.92 -13.96
C ALA A 263 -7.29 -7.50 -13.42
N LEU A 264 -6.40 -7.02 -12.54
CA LEU A 264 -6.50 -5.70 -11.92
C LEU A 264 -5.13 -5.00 -11.78
N GLU A 265 -4.12 -5.47 -12.50
CA GLU A 265 -2.74 -5.03 -12.29
C GLU A 265 -2.47 -3.66 -12.92
N THR A 266 -3.02 -3.44 -14.10
CA THR A 266 -2.85 -2.22 -14.89
C THR A 266 -4.08 -1.31 -14.82
N ASP A 267 -3.91 -0.05 -15.22
CA ASP A 267 -5.03 0.90 -15.35
C ASP A 267 -6.03 0.43 -16.40
N ALA A 268 -5.53 -0.15 -17.50
CA ALA A 268 -6.37 -0.70 -18.56
C ALA A 268 -7.26 -1.84 -18.03
N ASP A 269 -6.71 -2.72 -17.19
CA ASP A 269 -7.48 -3.80 -16.57
C ASP A 269 -8.58 -3.23 -15.66
N ARG A 270 -8.24 -2.25 -14.81
CA ARG A 270 -9.19 -1.59 -13.91
C ARG A 270 -10.30 -0.88 -14.68
N LEU A 271 -9.98 -0.20 -15.78
CA LEU A 271 -10.95 0.45 -16.66
C LEU A 271 -11.87 -0.58 -17.35
N ALA A 272 -11.31 -1.65 -17.89
CA ALA A 272 -12.07 -2.72 -18.52
C ALA A 272 -13.07 -3.37 -17.55
N VAL A 273 -12.69 -3.53 -16.28
CA VAL A 273 -13.58 -4.01 -15.23
C VAL A 273 -14.71 -3.03 -14.93
N LEU A 274 -14.42 -1.72 -14.86
CA LEU A 274 -15.46 -0.70 -14.68
C LEU A 274 -16.45 -0.72 -15.84
N ASP A 275 -15.97 -0.78 -17.08
CA ASP A 275 -16.83 -0.84 -18.27
C ASP A 275 -17.68 -2.12 -18.29
N MET A 276 -17.08 -3.27 -17.96
CA MET A 276 -17.79 -4.55 -17.82
C MET A 276 -18.90 -4.51 -16.76
N LEU A 277 -18.66 -3.89 -15.59
CA LEU A 277 -19.69 -3.72 -14.55
C LEU A 277 -20.86 -2.86 -15.03
N ILE A 278 -20.58 -1.77 -15.75
CA ILE A 278 -21.61 -0.87 -16.28
C ILE A 278 -22.39 -1.52 -17.42
N ASP A 279 -21.73 -2.24 -18.32
CA ASP A 279 -22.39 -2.96 -19.39
C ASP A 279 -23.27 -4.08 -18.83
N THR A 280 -22.82 -4.79 -17.80
CA THR A 280 -23.63 -5.79 -17.10
C THR A 280 -24.87 -5.17 -16.45
N ALA A 281 -24.73 -4.00 -15.80
CA ALA A 281 -25.86 -3.29 -15.23
C ALA A 281 -26.88 -2.88 -16.30
N ARG A 282 -26.41 -2.44 -17.47
CA ARG A 282 -27.26 -2.06 -18.61
C ARG A 282 -27.96 -3.27 -19.22
N THR A 283 -27.24 -4.37 -19.47
CA THR A 283 -27.81 -5.59 -20.05
C THR A 283 -28.88 -6.21 -19.17
N ASN A 284 -28.74 -6.13 -17.84
CA ASN A 284 -29.72 -6.65 -16.90
C ASN A 284 -30.82 -5.63 -16.52
N GLY A 285 -30.86 -4.46 -17.18
CA GLY A 285 -31.93 -3.48 -17.00
C GLY A 285 -31.87 -2.63 -15.72
N PHE A 286 -30.75 -2.62 -15.01
CA PHE A 286 -30.56 -1.76 -13.82
C PHE A 286 -30.25 -0.31 -14.16
N LEU A 287 -29.70 -0.08 -15.36
CA LEU A 287 -29.53 1.24 -15.94
C LEU A 287 -30.52 1.38 -17.07
N ALA A 288 -31.29 2.46 -17.07
CA ALA A 288 -32.04 2.84 -18.26
C ALA A 288 -31.01 3.01 -19.39
N GLY A 289 -31.14 2.23 -20.46
CA GLY A 289 -30.41 2.54 -21.69
C GLY A 289 -30.73 3.98 -22.10
N PRO A 290 -29.93 4.60 -23.00
CA PRO A 290 -30.42 5.78 -23.70
C PRO A 290 -31.78 5.41 -24.24
N SER A 291 -32.82 5.97 -23.64
CA SER A 291 -34.18 5.51 -23.83
C SER A 291 -34.40 5.60 -25.33
N ALA A 292 -34.48 4.45 -25.99
CA ALA A 292 -35.06 4.37 -27.31
C ALA A 292 -36.51 4.75 -27.07
N VAL A 293 -36.77 6.06 -27.02
CA VAL A 293 -38.09 6.61 -27.14
C VAL A 293 -38.65 5.90 -28.35
N ALA A 294 -39.66 5.06 -28.10
CA ALA A 294 -40.43 4.40 -29.13
C ALA A 294 -41.01 5.50 -30.02
N GLY A 295 -40.27 5.86 -31.06
CA GLY A 295 -40.53 6.96 -31.96
C GLY A 295 -40.20 6.49 -33.35
N THR A 296 -41.22 5.89 -33.99
CA THR A 296 -41.41 5.76 -35.44
C THR A 296 -40.23 5.25 -36.27
N ALA A 297 -40.41 4.06 -36.83
CA ALA A 297 -39.64 3.54 -37.95
C ALA A 297 -39.47 4.61 -39.04
N ALA A 298 -38.28 5.21 -39.10
CA ALA A 298 -37.76 5.87 -40.28
C ALA A 298 -36.69 4.93 -40.86
N GLU A 299 -36.82 4.66 -42.17
CA GLU A 299 -35.99 3.75 -42.95
C GLU A 299 -34.48 3.96 -42.74
N PRO A 300 -33.69 2.88 -42.87
CA PRO A 300 -32.24 2.95 -42.80
C PRO A 300 -31.68 3.57 -44.10
N VAL A 301 -31.23 4.83 -44.04
CA VAL A 301 -30.34 5.36 -45.06
C VAL A 301 -28.98 4.70 -44.90
N ALA A 302 -28.67 3.80 -45.84
CA ALA A 302 -27.38 3.14 -45.95
C ALA A 302 -26.27 4.17 -46.20
N GLY A 303 -25.23 4.16 -45.37
CA GLY A 303 -23.95 4.77 -45.72
C GLY A 303 -23.48 5.92 -44.83
N ALA A 304 -23.31 5.69 -43.53
CA ALA A 304 -22.35 6.46 -42.74
C ALA A 304 -21.85 5.62 -41.57
N ARG A 305 -20.68 5.00 -41.73
CA ARG A 305 -19.90 4.51 -40.58
C ARG A 305 -19.47 5.75 -39.79
N PRO A 306 -19.85 5.93 -38.51
CA PRO A 306 -19.21 6.94 -37.69
C PRO A 306 -17.77 6.48 -37.46
N LYS A 307 -16.83 7.26 -37.98
CA LYS A 307 -15.44 7.23 -37.54
C LYS A 307 -15.46 7.48 -36.03
N ALA A 308 -14.75 6.64 -35.29
CA ALA A 308 -14.46 6.90 -33.89
C ALA A 308 -13.57 8.15 -33.83
N ASP A 309 -14.20 9.32 -33.76
CA ASP A 309 -13.52 10.60 -33.56
C ASP A 309 -13.07 10.69 -32.10
N ALA A 310 -11.92 10.06 -31.86
CA ALA A 310 -11.05 10.32 -30.72
C ALA A 310 -10.43 11.71 -30.85
N ALA A 311 -11.24 12.78 -30.87
CA ALA A 311 -10.72 14.15 -30.95
C ALA A 311 -11.79 15.21 -30.63
N THR A 312 -12.42 15.17 -29.46
CA THR A 312 -13.08 16.38 -28.91
C THR A 312 -12.99 16.43 -27.39
N THR A 313 -11.78 16.30 -26.87
CA THR A 313 -11.39 16.71 -25.51
C THR A 313 -10.47 17.92 -25.64
N GLY A 314 -11.05 19.07 -25.98
CA GLY A 314 -10.36 20.34 -25.99
C GLY A 314 -9.96 20.75 -24.57
N ALA A 315 -8.65 20.90 -24.34
CA ALA A 315 -8.06 21.80 -23.34
C ALA A 315 -8.43 21.65 -21.84
N ILE A 316 -8.71 20.42 -21.36
CA ILE A 316 -8.56 20.04 -19.94
C ILE A 316 -7.48 18.92 -19.79
N GLY A 317 -6.69 18.70 -20.83
CA GLY A 317 -6.13 17.38 -21.18
C GLY A 317 -4.65 17.12 -20.90
N GLY A 318 -3.97 17.88 -20.03
CA GLY A 318 -2.56 17.60 -19.71
C GLY A 318 -2.36 16.75 -18.45
N GLU A 319 -2.97 17.17 -17.33
CA GLU A 319 -2.70 16.56 -16.02
C GLU A 319 -3.78 15.59 -15.53
N ARG A 320 -5.05 15.77 -15.91
CA ARG A 320 -6.12 14.80 -15.59
C ARG A 320 -5.93 13.43 -16.23
N MET A 321 -5.12 13.32 -17.28
CA MET A 321 -4.77 12.03 -17.89
C MET A 321 -3.82 11.18 -17.03
N LYS A 322 -3.26 11.71 -15.92
CA LYS A 322 -2.36 10.94 -15.06
C LYS A 322 -3.08 9.85 -14.26
N ARG A 323 -4.41 9.91 -14.10
CA ARG A 323 -5.22 8.97 -13.29
C ARG A 323 -6.55 8.64 -13.98
N PRO A 324 -6.54 7.86 -15.07
CA PRO A 324 -7.74 7.62 -15.87
C PRO A 324 -8.82 6.82 -15.12
N VAL A 325 -8.41 5.92 -14.21
CA VAL A 325 -9.34 5.14 -13.38
C VAL A 325 -10.16 6.04 -12.45
N LEU A 326 -9.50 6.98 -11.75
CA LEU A 326 -10.20 7.92 -10.85
C LEU A 326 -11.14 8.85 -11.63
N ALA A 327 -10.72 9.34 -12.79
CA ALA A 327 -11.58 10.14 -13.65
C ALA A 327 -12.83 9.36 -14.11
N ARG A 328 -12.66 8.09 -14.49
CA ARG A 328 -13.78 7.21 -14.84
C ARG A 328 -14.71 6.99 -13.65
N LEU A 329 -14.17 6.74 -12.47
CA LEU A 329 -14.91 6.57 -11.22
C LEU A 329 -15.73 7.80 -10.84
N GLU A 330 -15.18 9.01 -11.00
CA GLU A 330 -15.88 10.27 -10.77
C GLU A 330 -17.09 10.42 -11.71
N MET A 331 -16.94 10.06 -13.00
CA MET A 331 -18.05 10.04 -13.95
C MET A 331 -19.14 9.03 -13.59
N LEU A 332 -18.79 7.91 -12.94
CA LEU A 332 -19.75 6.87 -12.54
C LEU A 332 -20.43 7.16 -11.19
N GLN A 333 -19.94 8.15 -10.43
CA GLN A 333 -20.47 8.47 -9.10
C GLN A 333 -21.99 8.76 -9.09
N PRO A 334 -22.57 9.54 -10.04
CA PRO A 334 -24.01 9.82 -10.05
C PRO A 334 -24.89 8.59 -10.25
N LEU A 335 -24.35 7.49 -10.78
CA LEU A 335 -25.12 6.26 -11.02
C LEU A 335 -25.50 5.55 -9.71
N VAL A 336 -24.64 5.66 -8.69
CA VAL A 336 -24.75 4.87 -7.45
C VAL A 336 -24.78 5.70 -6.17
N VAL A 337 -24.39 6.97 -6.20
CA VAL A 337 -24.34 7.84 -5.01
C VAL A 337 -25.46 8.88 -5.07
N GLY A 338 -26.12 9.10 -3.91
CA GLY A 338 -27.10 10.16 -3.72
C GLY A 338 -28.56 9.70 -3.81
N ARG A 339 -29.49 10.64 -3.55
CA ARG A 339 -30.94 10.36 -3.58
C ARG A 339 -31.48 10.17 -5.00
N SER A 340 -30.82 10.76 -5.98
CA SER A 340 -31.15 10.71 -7.41
C SER A 340 -30.25 9.74 -8.18
N ALA A 341 -29.73 8.71 -7.50
CA ALA A 341 -28.92 7.68 -8.16
C ALA A 341 -29.74 6.99 -9.27
N GLU A 342 -29.16 6.85 -10.46
CA GLU A 342 -29.84 6.24 -11.62
C GLU A 342 -30.20 4.77 -11.37
N ILE A 343 -29.35 4.05 -10.62
CA ILE A 343 -29.65 2.68 -10.20
C ILE A 343 -30.60 2.73 -9.00
N GLY A 344 -31.87 2.44 -9.28
CA GLY A 344 -32.95 2.41 -8.28
C GLY A 344 -32.86 1.23 -7.32
N ASP A 345 -32.33 0.08 -7.76
CA ASP A 345 -32.18 -1.11 -6.93
C ASP A 345 -31.12 -0.88 -5.84
N ALA A 346 -31.54 -0.94 -4.57
CA ALA A 346 -30.68 -0.65 -3.44
C ALA A 346 -29.57 -1.70 -3.23
N LEU A 347 -29.84 -2.97 -3.55
CA LEU A 347 -28.87 -4.05 -3.39
C LEU A 347 -27.76 -3.92 -4.43
N VAL A 348 -28.14 -3.73 -5.69
CA VAL A 348 -27.19 -3.52 -6.79
C VAL A 348 -26.38 -2.24 -6.57
N ARG A 349 -27.04 -1.15 -6.19
CA ARG A 349 -26.38 0.12 -5.88
C ARG A 349 -25.34 -0.03 -4.77
N SER A 350 -25.68 -0.73 -3.68
CA SER A 350 -24.74 -0.99 -2.59
C SER A 350 -23.55 -1.84 -3.03
N ALA A 351 -23.79 -2.90 -3.81
CA ALA A 351 -22.73 -3.78 -4.27
C ALA A 351 -21.78 -3.08 -5.27
N LEU A 352 -22.32 -2.28 -6.19
CA LEU A 352 -21.52 -1.48 -7.11
C LEU A 352 -20.72 -0.39 -6.39
N THR A 353 -21.32 0.28 -5.40
CA THR A 353 -20.61 1.29 -4.59
C THR A 353 -19.40 0.67 -3.89
N GLU A 354 -19.53 -0.53 -3.33
CA GLU A 354 -18.43 -1.23 -2.66
C GLU A 354 -17.36 -1.67 -3.67
N ALA A 355 -17.75 -2.19 -4.84
CA ALA A 355 -16.81 -2.54 -5.90
C ALA A 355 -16.03 -1.31 -6.42
N PHE A 356 -16.71 -0.18 -6.63
CA PHE A 356 -16.08 1.07 -7.05
C PHE A 356 -15.13 1.63 -5.97
N ALA A 357 -15.52 1.58 -4.69
CA ALA A 357 -14.64 1.97 -3.58
C ALA A 357 -13.38 1.10 -3.50
N ASP A 358 -13.50 -0.21 -3.74
CA ASP A 358 -12.34 -1.10 -3.70
C ASP A 358 -11.41 -0.92 -4.91
N ILE A 359 -11.97 -0.69 -6.11
CA ILE A 359 -11.18 -0.33 -7.31
C ILE A 359 -10.46 1.00 -7.10
N GLU A 360 -11.13 1.99 -6.50
CA GLU A 360 -10.53 3.28 -6.14
C GLU A 360 -9.36 3.11 -5.17
N ALA A 361 -9.58 2.37 -4.08
CA ALA A 361 -8.54 2.10 -3.09
C ALA A 361 -7.34 1.37 -3.70
N LEU A 362 -7.60 0.38 -4.57
CA LEU A 362 -6.56 -0.32 -5.31
C LEU A 362 -5.78 0.62 -6.24
N ASP A 363 -6.46 1.54 -6.93
CA ASP A 363 -5.83 2.54 -7.79
C ASP A 363 -4.88 3.46 -7.01
N HIS A 364 -5.29 3.92 -5.82
CA HIS A 364 -4.42 4.71 -4.93
C HIS A 364 -3.18 3.93 -4.47
N LEU A 365 -3.32 2.64 -4.14
CA LEU A 365 -2.18 1.80 -3.76
C LEU A 365 -1.26 1.49 -4.94
N ALA A 366 -1.82 1.26 -6.13
CA ALA A 366 -1.07 0.91 -7.34
C ALA A 366 -0.23 2.09 -7.89
N HIS A 367 -0.74 3.32 -7.76
CA HIS A 367 -0.08 4.55 -8.19
C HIS A 367 0.80 5.20 -7.13
N ARG A 368 1.11 4.48 -6.05
CA ARG A 368 2.15 4.93 -5.14
C ARG A 368 3.45 5.15 -5.93
N PRO A 369 4.18 6.27 -5.73
CA PRO A 369 5.43 6.52 -6.43
C PRO A 369 6.36 5.29 -6.42
N ARG A 370 6.66 4.74 -7.61
CA ARG A 370 7.53 3.57 -7.78
C ARG A 370 8.91 3.93 -7.25
N GLY A 371 9.38 3.18 -6.25
CA GLY A 371 10.64 3.44 -5.55
C GLY A 371 10.48 3.59 -4.05
N GLY A 372 9.27 3.78 -3.53
CA GLY A 372 8.98 3.68 -2.09
C GLY A 372 9.59 4.77 -1.20
N TYR A 373 10.59 5.51 -1.68
CA TYR A 373 11.18 6.60 -0.94
C TYR A 373 10.49 7.91 -1.30
N ASP A 374 9.78 8.42 -0.31
CA ASP A 374 9.61 9.85 -0.12
C ASP A 374 10.95 10.57 -0.44
N PRO A 375 10.94 11.64 -1.25
CA PRO A 375 12.17 12.30 -1.68
C PRO A 375 12.99 12.87 -0.51
N MET A 376 12.33 13.35 0.55
CA MET A 376 12.99 13.80 1.77
C MET A 376 13.61 12.63 2.54
N LEU A 377 12.90 11.51 2.70
CA LEU A 377 13.47 10.32 3.36
C LEU A 377 14.64 9.73 2.55
N ALA A 378 14.57 9.76 1.21
CA ALA A 378 15.70 9.42 0.35
C ALA A 378 16.90 10.35 0.56
N ALA A 379 16.68 11.67 0.64
CA ALA A 379 17.75 12.63 0.91
C ALA A 379 18.37 12.46 2.31
N ILE A 380 17.55 12.13 3.31
CA ILE A 380 18.00 11.77 4.66
C ILE A 380 18.86 10.50 4.62
N ALA A 381 18.41 9.45 3.95
CA ALA A 381 19.17 8.20 3.78
C ALA A 381 20.50 8.46 3.08
N ALA A 382 20.50 9.20 1.96
CA ALA A 382 21.72 9.59 1.25
C ALA A 382 22.69 10.40 2.11
N THR A 383 22.18 11.24 3.02
CA THR A 383 23.03 11.96 3.98
C THR A 383 23.68 11.00 4.98
N MET A 384 22.93 10.05 5.53
CA MET A 384 23.47 9.04 6.45
C MET A 384 24.50 8.12 5.76
N ASP A 385 24.26 7.76 4.50
CA ASP A 385 25.20 6.97 3.70
C ASP A 385 26.49 7.76 3.44
N ALA A 386 26.38 9.04 3.08
CA ALA A 386 27.54 9.91 2.89
C ALA A 386 28.36 10.09 4.18
N ILE A 387 27.70 10.20 5.33
CA ILE A 387 28.37 10.23 6.64
C ILE A 387 29.11 8.91 6.91
N THR A 388 28.49 7.78 6.58
CA THR A 388 29.10 6.44 6.76
C THR A 388 30.33 6.27 5.87
N THR A 389 30.25 6.67 4.59
CA THR A 389 31.38 6.63 3.65
C THR A 389 32.50 7.55 4.10
N ALA A 390 32.20 8.81 4.43
CA ALA A 390 33.19 9.76 4.93
C ALA A 390 33.86 9.30 6.23
N HIS A 391 33.10 8.62 7.11
CA HIS A 391 33.62 8.05 8.34
C HIS A 391 34.60 6.91 8.04
N GLY A 392 34.25 5.96 7.16
CA GLY A 392 35.18 4.91 6.74
C GLY A 392 36.46 5.48 6.12
N GLU A 393 36.34 6.42 5.18
CA GLU A 393 37.49 7.01 4.50
C GLU A 393 38.42 7.82 5.42
N ALA A 394 37.86 8.55 6.39
CA ALA A 394 38.63 9.45 7.24
C ALA A 394 39.05 8.84 8.58
N CYS A 395 38.28 7.89 9.13
CA CYS A 395 38.45 7.37 10.49
C CYS A 395 38.94 5.91 10.54
N ASP A 396 39.04 5.18 9.43
CA ASP A 396 39.66 3.83 9.40
C ASP A 396 41.15 3.81 9.83
N CYS A 397 41.73 4.97 10.12
CA CYS A 397 42.98 5.14 10.85
C CYS A 397 43.09 4.30 12.13
N THR A 398 41.97 3.97 12.79
CA THR A 398 41.99 3.27 14.09
C THR A 398 42.08 1.74 13.99
N GLY A 399 41.59 1.12 12.92
CA GLY A 399 41.51 -0.34 12.80
C GLY A 399 42.86 -1.00 12.49
N ALA A 400 43.59 -0.45 11.51
CA ALA A 400 44.92 -0.95 11.16
C ALA A 400 45.96 -0.61 12.24
N ASN A 401 45.84 0.57 12.87
CA ASN A 401 46.82 1.02 13.86
C ASN A 401 46.65 0.38 15.25
N MET A 402 45.42 0.04 15.70
CA MET A 402 45.27 -0.72 16.94
C MET A 402 45.70 -2.18 16.80
N ALA A 403 45.52 -2.80 15.63
CA ALA A 403 46.04 -4.13 15.36
C ALA A 403 47.58 -4.14 15.31
N ALA A 404 48.19 -3.15 14.66
CA ALA A 404 49.65 -2.97 14.63
C ALA A 404 50.22 -2.67 16.03
N ALA A 405 49.62 -1.73 16.78
CA ALA A 405 50.07 -1.40 18.14
C ALA A 405 49.97 -2.58 19.12
N ASN A 406 48.94 -3.44 18.99
CA ASN A 406 48.84 -4.67 19.79
C ASN A 406 49.86 -5.73 19.34
N ALA A 407 50.22 -5.78 18.06
CA ALA A 407 51.28 -6.67 17.56
C ALA A 407 52.67 -6.22 18.04
N ASP A 408 52.94 -4.92 18.07
CA ASP A 408 54.20 -4.35 18.57
C ASP A 408 54.32 -4.45 20.10
N ALA A 409 53.22 -4.28 20.84
CA ALA A 409 53.20 -4.55 22.28
C ALA A 409 53.41 -6.05 22.61
N ALA A 410 53.00 -6.94 21.71
CA ALA A 410 53.23 -8.38 21.82
C ALA A 410 54.64 -8.83 21.38
N SER A 411 55.36 -8.01 20.60
CA SER A 411 56.76 -8.25 20.22
C SER A 411 57.74 -7.65 21.24
N ALA A 412 57.42 -6.51 21.85
CA ALA A 412 58.22 -5.90 22.91
C ALA A 412 58.21 -6.68 24.26
N ASN A 413 57.24 -7.58 24.45
CA ASN A 413 57.13 -8.47 25.61
C ASN A 413 57.72 -9.88 25.37
N ARG A 414 58.45 -10.09 24.27
CA ARG A 414 59.29 -11.28 24.04
C ARG A 414 60.75 -10.87 24.02
#